data_AF-A0A8T2G441-F1
#
_entry.id   AF-A0A8T2G441-F1
#
_cell.length_a   1.000
_cell.length_b   1.000
_cell.length_c   1.000
_cell.angle_alpha   90.00
_cell.angle_beta   90.00
_cell.angle_gamma   90.00
#
_symmetry.space_group_name_H-M   'P 1'
#
loop_
_entity.id
_entity.type
_entity.pdbx_description
1 polymer ?
#
loop_
_entity_poly.entity_id
_entity_poly.type
_entity_poly.pdbx_seq_one_letter_code
_entity_poly.pdbx_strand_id
1 'polypeptide(L)'
;MASGSMSSYGSGSWTVKQNKAFERALAVYDQDTPDRWHNVARAVGGKTPEEAKRQYDLLVRDIESIENGHVPFPDYKTTTGNSNRGRLRDEEKRMRSMKLQ
;
A
#
# COMPACT_ATOMS: atom_id res chain seq x y z
N MET A 1 22.94 -1.18 24.64
CA MET A 1 23.41 -1.15 23.23
C MET A 1 22.34 -1.80 22.37
N ALA A 2 21.60 -1.02 21.59
CA ALA A 2 20.89 -1.44 20.36
C ALA A 2 20.13 -0.20 19.86
N SER A 3 20.87 0.78 19.33
CA SER A 3 20.26 1.77 18.45
C SER A 3 19.91 1.00 17.19
N GLY A 4 18.64 0.61 17.07
CA GLY A 4 18.12 0.11 15.81
C GLY A 4 18.25 1.25 14.81
N SER A 5 19.26 1.15 13.95
CA SER A 5 19.44 2.04 12.82
C SER A 5 18.17 1.97 12.00
N MET A 6 17.26 2.92 12.23
CA MET A 6 16.34 3.38 11.21
C MET A 6 17.23 3.66 10.02
N SER A 7 17.24 2.74 9.06
CA SER A 7 17.90 2.93 7.79
C SER A 7 17.39 4.27 7.29
N SER A 8 18.22 5.29 7.39
CA SER A 8 18.02 6.54 6.71
C SER A 8 17.91 6.13 5.26
N TYR A 9 16.67 6.12 4.75
CA TYR A 9 16.40 6.09 3.34
C TYR A 9 17.01 7.40 2.82
N GLY A 10 18.31 7.34 2.54
CA GLY A 10 19.17 8.46 2.18
C GLY A 10 18.89 8.95 0.76
N SER A 11 17.64 9.29 0.48
CA SER A 11 17.19 10.05 -0.68
C SER A 11 16.22 11.09 -0.14
N GLY A 12 16.52 12.39 -0.31
CA GLY A 12 15.85 13.49 0.38
C GLY A 12 14.35 13.26 0.58
N SER A 13 13.90 13.27 1.84
CA SER A 13 12.56 12.88 2.29
C SER A 13 11.46 13.27 1.29
N TRP A 14 10.81 12.27 0.69
CA TRP A 14 9.65 12.49 -0.15
C TRP A 14 8.49 12.99 0.71
N THR A 15 8.07 14.23 0.49
CA THR A 15 6.89 14.75 1.18
C THR A 15 5.62 14.08 0.66
N VAL A 16 4.56 14.07 1.47
CA VAL A 16 3.23 13.57 1.06
C VAL A 16 2.75 14.27 -0.23
N LYS A 17 3.03 15.57 -0.38
CA LYS A 17 2.67 16.33 -1.58
C LYS A 17 3.43 15.83 -2.82
N GLN A 18 4.74 15.58 -2.68
CA GLN A 18 5.56 15.05 -3.78
C GLN A 18 5.15 13.62 -4.14
N ASN A 19 4.86 12.75 -3.16
CA ASN A 19 4.40 11.39 -3.42
C ASN A 19 3.07 11.38 -4.18
N LYS A 20 2.11 12.21 -3.76
CA LYS A 20 0.84 12.38 -4.49
C LYS A 20 1.05 12.93 -5.92
N ALA A 21 2.00 13.83 -6.10
CA ALA A 21 2.33 14.35 -7.44
C ALA A 21 2.99 13.28 -8.32
N PHE A 22 3.84 12.44 -7.73
CA PHE A 22 4.48 11.32 -8.38
C PHE A 22 3.47 10.28 -8.86
N GLU A 23 2.54 9.85 -8.01
CA GLU A 23 1.48 8.91 -8.39
C GLU A 23 0.62 9.45 -9.54
N ARG A 24 0.22 10.73 -9.48
CA ARG A 24 -0.49 11.38 -10.60
C ARG A 24 0.34 11.42 -11.87
N ALA A 25 1.64 11.70 -11.76
CA ALA A 25 2.54 11.74 -12.91
C ALA A 25 2.70 10.34 -13.54
N LEU A 26 2.76 9.28 -12.75
CA LEU A 26 2.80 7.90 -13.26
C LEU A 26 1.53 7.51 -14.03
N ALA A 27 0.38 8.10 -13.69
CA ALA A 27 -0.88 7.89 -14.40
C ALA A 27 -0.94 8.63 -15.75
N VAL A 28 -0.18 9.72 -15.90
CA VAL A 28 -0.10 10.51 -17.14
C VAL A 28 1.02 9.99 -18.07
N TYR A 29 2.16 9.63 -17.49
CA TYR A 29 3.34 9.14 -18.21
C TYR A 29 3.48 7.63 -17.98
N ASP A 30 2.89 6.87 -18.88
CA ASP A 30 2.92 5.41 -18.90
C ASP A 30 4.31 4.83 -19.21
N GLN A 31 4.39 3.51 -19.37
CA GLN A 31 5.67 2.82 -19.61
C GLN A 31 6.28 3.10 -20.98
N ASP A 32 5.45 3.41 -21.98
CA ASP A 32 5.87 3.66 -23.36
C ASP A 32 6.25 5.13 -23.60
N THR A 33 5.98 6.01 -22.63
CA THR A 33 6.33 7.42 -22.69
C THR A 33 7.85 7.62 -22.81
N PRO A 34 8.36 8.26 -23.88
CA PRO A 34 9.76 8.59 -24.00
C PRO A 34 10.18 9.57 -22.89
N ASP A 35 11.40 9.44 -22.39
CA ASP A 35 11.93 10.26 -21.29
C ASP A 35 11.01 10.31 -20.05
N ARG A 36 10.26 9.22 -19.79
CA ARG A 36 9.30 9.10 -18.69
C ARG A 36 9.79 9.70 -17.38
N TRP A 37 10.98 9.34 -16.94
CA TRP A 37 11.52 9.80 -15.65
C TRP A 37 11.84 11.29 -15.62
N HIS A 38 12.26 11.89 -16.75
CA HIS A 38 12.40 13.33 -16.85
C HIS A 38 11.05 14.04 -16.72
N ASN A 39 10.02 13.52 -17.40
CA ASN A 39 8.68 14.06 -17.35
C ASN A 39 8.06 13.96 -15.94
N VAL A 40 8.23 12.81 -15.29
CA VAL A 40 7.78 12.57 -13.90
C VAL A 40 8.50 13.48 -12.92
N ALA A 41 9.83 13.55 -12.97
CA ALA A 41 10.62 14.42 -12.09
C ALA A 41 10.23 15.90 -12.23
N ARG A 42 10.01 16.36 -13.47
CA ARG A 42 9.53 17.71 -13.77
C ARG A 42 8.13 17.97 -13.19
N ALA A 43 7.22 16.99 -13.26
CA ALA A 43 5.87 17.11 -12.72
C ALA A 43 5.83 17.11 -11.18
N VAL A 44 6.73 16.37 -10.52
CA VAL A 44 6.87 16.34 -9.06
C VAL A 44 7.48 17.64 -8.52
N GLY A 45 8.49 18.16 -9.22
CA GLY A 45 9.23 19.36 -8.82
C GLY A 45 10.25 19.09 -7.71
N GLY A 46 11.47 19.63 -7.88
CA GLY A 46 12.54 19.49 -6.89
C GLY A 46 13.07 18.06 -6.72
N LYS A 47 12.90 17.22 -7.74
CA LYS A 47 13.42 15.84 -7.83
C LYS A 47 14.15 15.64 -9.14
N THR A 48 15.12 14.74 -9.17
CA THR A 48 15.82 14.35 -10.40
C THR A 48 15.17 13.12 -11.06
N PRO A 49 15.41 12.86 -12.36
CA PRO A 49 14.94 11.65 -13.04
C PRO A 49 15.40 10.37 -12.33
N GLU A 50 16.63 10.35 -11.80
CA GLU A 50 17.19 9.21 -11.07
C GLU A 50 16.49 8.98 -9.74
N GLU A 51 16.10 10.07 -9.03
CA GLU A 51 15.29 9.96 -7.83
C GLU A 51 13.87 9.48 -8.12
N ALA A 52 13.26 9.94 -9.21
CA ALA A 52 11.94 9.48 -9.64
C ALA A 52 11.97 7.98 -10.01
N LYS A 53 13.00 7.53 -10.72
CA LYS A 53 13.20 6.11 -11.05
C LYS A 53 13.40 5.28 -9.78
N ARG A 54 14.27 5.70 -8.85
CA ARG A 54 14.44 5.00 -7.57
C ARG A 54 13.15 4.89 -6.77
N GLN A 55 12.35 5.95 -6.74
CA GLN A 55 11.06 5.93 -6.05
C GLN A 55 10.08 4.94 -6.69
N TYR A 56 10.11 4.81 -8.02
CA TYR A 56 9.33 3.81 -8.73
C TYR A 56 9.78 2.38 -8.40
N ASP A 57 11.08 2.12 -8.41
CA ASP A 57 11.63 0.79 -8.10
C ASP A 57 11.25 0.35 -6.67
N LEU A 58 11.24 1.28 -5.71
CA LEU A 58 10.75 1.02 -4.35
C LEU A 58 9.26 0.70 -4.32
N LEU A 59 8.44 1.46 -5.07
CA LEU A 59 7.00 1.20 -5.17
C LEU A 59 6.71 -0.19 -5.74
N VAL A 60 7.45 -0.61 -6.78
CA VAL A 60 7.30 -1.95 -7.37
C VAL A 60 7.65 -3.03 -6.35
N ARG A 61 8.78 -2.89 -5.64
CA ARG A 61 9.17 -3.83 -4.59
C ARG A 61 8.13 -3.92 -3.47
N ASP A 62 7.54 -2.80 -3.06
CA ASP A 62 6.51 -2.78 -2.01
C ASP A 62 5.25 -3.52 -2.49
N ILE A 63 4.82 -3.31 -3.73
CA ILE A 63 3.70 -4.05 -4.34
C ILE A 63 3.99 -5.55 -4.37
N GLU A 64 5.15 -5.95 -4.88
CA GLU A 64 5.56 -7.36 -4.90
C GLU A 64 5.59 -7.98 -3.49
N SER A 65 6.02 -7.21 -2.49
CA SER A 65 6.03 -7.66 -1.10
C SER A 65 4.61 -7.87 -0.56
N ILE A 66 3.67 -7.00 -0.92
CA ILE A 66 2.26 -7.12 -0.53
C ILE A 66 1.62 -8.33 -1.22
N GLU A 67 1.81 -8.49 -2.53
CA GLU A 67 1.22 -9.57 -3.33
C GLU A 67 1.71 -10.96 -2.89
N ASN A 68 2.99 -11.07 -2.51
CA ASN A 68 3.58 -12.31 -2.00
C ASN A 68 3.29 -12.57 -0.51
N GLY A 69 2.46 -11.73 0.16
CA GLY A 69 2.11 -11.91 1.56
C GLY A 69 3.26 -11.66 2.54
N HIS A 70 4.31 -10.94 2.11
CA HIS A 70 5.42 -10.54 2.97
C HIS A 70 5.11 -9.34 3.86
N VAL A 71 3.94 -8.70 3.68
CA VAL A 71 3.43 -7.68 4.58
C VAL A 71 2.40 -8.31 5.52
N PRO A 72 2.64 -8.31 6.85
CA PRO A 72 1.67 -8.84 7.80
C PRO A 72 0.40 -7.99 7.76
N PHE A 73 -0.76 -8.65 7.75
CA PHE A 73 -2.03 -7.94 7.91
C PHE A 73 -2.02 -7.17 9.23
N PRO A 74 -2.52 -5.93 9.24
CA PRO A 74 -2.74 -5.21 10.49
C PRO A 74 -3.59 -6.07 11.42
N ASP A 75 -3.19 -6.15 12.70
CA ASP A 75 -4.00 -6.77 13.73
C ASP A 75 -5.20 -5.85 14.02
N TYR A 76 -6.20 -5.93 13.14
CA TYR A 76 -7.49 -5.29 13.36
C TYR A 76 -8.09 -5.96 14.59
N LYS A 77 -7.91 -5.33 15.75
CA LYS A 77 -8.62 -5.69 16.97
C LYS A 77 -10.10 -5.62 16.68
N THR A 78 -10.69 -6.74 16.26
CA THR A 78 -12.13 -6.92 16.36
C THR A 78 -12.44 -6.69 17.82
N THR A 79 -13.40 -5.80 18.09
CA THR A 79 -13.86 -5.54 19.44
C THR A 79 -14.53 -6.81 19.96
N THR A 80 -13.73 -7.77 20.39
CA THR A 80 -14.18 -8.98 21.05
C THR A 80 -14.45 -8.59 22.50
N GLY A 81 -15.52 -7.81 22.66
CA GLY A 81 -16.36 -7.95 23.83
C GLY A 81 -16.95 -9.36 23.78
N ASN A 82 -16.27 -10.30 24.43
CA ASN A 82 -16.85 -11.40 25.18
C ASN A 82 -18.29 -11.83 24.75
N SER A 83 -18.49 -12.51 23.61
CA SER A 83 -19.79 -13.08 23.20
C SER A 83 -19.73 -14.15 22.10
N ASN A 84 -18.72 -15.04 22.07
CA ASN A 84 -18.67 -16.14 21.09
C ASN A 84 -19.06 -17.52 21.69
N ARG A 85 -20.22 -17.59 22.34
CA ARG A 85 -21.00 -18.85 22.46
C ARG A 85 -22.38 -18.82 21.80
N GLY A 86 -22.80 -17.68 21.23
CA GLY A 86 -24.16 -17.54 20.64
C GLY A 86 -24.24 -17.61 19.12
N ARG A 87 -23.21 -17.16 18.40
CA ARG A 87 -23.36 -16.76 16.99
C ARG A 87 -23.53 -17.91 15.98
N LEU A 88 -23.11 -19.14 16.31
CA LEU A 88 -23.29 -20.30 15.42
C LEU A 88 -24.73 -20.83 15.38
N ARG A 89 -25.59 -20.50 16.37
CA ARG A 89 -26.97 -21.02 16.43
C ARG A 89 -27.95 -20.26 15.53
N ASP A 90 -27.66 -19.00 15.21
CA ASP A 90 -28.59 -18.13 14.51
C ASP A 90 -28.51 -18.30 12.98
N GLU A 91 -27.31 -18.54 12.44
CA GLU A 91 -27.15 -18.88 11.02
C GLU A 91 -27.80 -20.22 10.67
N GLU A 92 -27.71 -21.23 11.54
CA GLU A 92 -28.32 -22.54 11.29
C GLU A 92 -29.86 -22.47 11.29
N LYS A 93 -30.44 -21.67 12.20
CA LYS A 93 -31.90 -21.42 12.23
C LYS A 93 -32.36 -20.66 10.98
N ARG A 94 -31.60 -19.64 10.56
CA ARG A 94 -31.87 -18.85 9.35
C ARG A 94 -31.76 -19.68 8.06
N MET A 95 -30.81 -20.62 8.02
CA MET A 95 -30.64 -21.57 6.92
C MET A 95 -31.77 -22.61 6.87
N ARG A 96 -32.31 -23.03 8.03
CA ARG A 96 -33.47 -23.93 8.08
C ARG A 96 -34.78 -23.23 7.71
N SER A 97 -34.98 -21.97 8.10
CA SER A 97 -36.18 -21.21 7.74
C SER A 97 -36.27 -20.85 6.25
N MET A 98 -35.15 -20.86 5.52
CA MET A 98 -35.10 -20.63 4.07
C MET A 98 -35.35 -21.89 3.23
N LYS A 99 -35.42 -23.07 3.83
CA LYS A 99 -35.62 -24.37 3.13
C LYS A 99 -37.04 -24.93 3.25
N LEU A 100 -37.97 -24.19 3.84
CA LEU A 100 -39.39 -24.53 3.89
C LEU A 100 -40.22 -23.45 3.17
N GLN A 101 -40.24 -23.51 1.84
CA GLN A 101 -41.32 -23.03 0.97
C GLN A 101 -41.36 -23.88 -0.29
#